data_AF-A0AAW2TVG3-F1
#
_entry.id   AF-A0AAW2TVG3-F1
#
_cell.length_a   1.000
_cell.length_b   1.000
_cell.length_c   1.000
_cell.angle_alpha   90.00
_cell.angle_beta   90.00
_cell.angle_gamma   90.00
#
_symmetry.space_group_name_H-M   'P 1'
#
loop_
_entity.id
_entity.type
_entity.pdbx_description
1 polymer ?
#
loop_
_entity_poly.entity_id
_entity_poly.type
_entity_poly.pdbx_seq_one_letter_code
_entity_poly.pdbx_strand_id
1 'polypeptide(L)'
;MAAPGRRVVALGGKGSSLTSSSVFDLANGVARISIDSSALSRRSSPPLPIPTQTSSQLLEILEQDVLNSNYTLNDVSSADLALFDYSVAAIDGVAAILDHCSSALSSVSDAVAALSCEALRADVSPFNLMDSGDGSSAKDAVAVAADFKVFFNGSKLVNTGKKLLDHSVAEIPSVHGNFREISRSLHSKTRVQLNSGFRAGSAKDMSTALSSLAVSLSNLGDLSVHRAQLLIANSISDVELRSRLSETLVGKCPRADSLEQLCASSQDALRKKDYLLFMHNVYELLDVVRKMISWRP
;
A
#
# COMPACT_ATOMS: atom_id res chain seq x y z
N MET A 1 -17.31 -29.00 15.99
CA MET A 1 -16.02 -28.32 15.76
C MET A 1 -16.33 -26.92 15.24
N ALA A 2 -16.12 -25.90 16.06
CA ALA A 2 -16.39 -24.51 15.68
C ALA A 2 -15.36 -24.02 14.65
N ALA A 3 -15.81 -23.39 13.57
CA ALA A 3 -14.92 -22.70 12.63
C ALA A 3 -14.08 -21.65 13.39
N PRO A 4 -12.81 -21.43 13.02
CA PRO A 4 -11.99 -20.41 13.68
C PRO A 4 -12.71 -19.06 13.54
N GLY A 5 -13.05 -18.46 14.69
CA GLY A 5 -13.86 -17.24 14.72
C GLY A 5 -13.14 -16.12 13.96
N ARG A 6 -13.81 -15.56 12.93
CA ARG A 6 -13.33 -14.36 12.22
C ARG A 6 -12.97 -13.26 13.23
N ARG A 7 -11.83 -12.60 13.00
CA ARG A 7 -11.38 -11.45 13.79
C ARG A 7 -12.49 -10.40 13.88
N VAL A 8 -12.69 -9.78 15.04
CA VAL A 8 -13.75 -8.77 15.23
C VAL A 8 -13.12 -7.38 15.34
N VAL A 9 -13.60 -6.44 14.52
CA VAL A 9 -13.25 -5.01 14.58
C VAL A 9 -14.38 -4.26 15.27
N ALA A 10 -14.11 -3.75 16.48
CA ALA A 10 -15.09 -3.00 17.27
C ALA A 10 -15.06 -1.50 16.93
N LEU A 11 -16.23 -0.89 16.69
CA LEU A 11 -16.41 0.54 16.43
C LEU A 11 -17.10 1.25 17.60
N GLY A 12 -16.56 2.40 18.01
CA GLY A 12 -17.24 3.39 18.85
C GLY A 12 -17.17 3.19 20.37
N GLY A 13 -16.48 2.13 20.83
CA GLY A 13 -16.13 1.94 22.23
C GLY A 13 -15.06 2.93 22.71
N LYS A 14 -15.00 3.20 24.02
CA LYS A 14 -13.95 4.07 24.59
C LYS A 14 -12.57 3.45 24.33
N GLY A 15 -11.70 4.17 23.61
CA GLY A 15 -10.37 3.67 23.21
C GLY A 15 -10.35 2.85 21.91
N SER A 16 -11.49 2.67 21.22
CA SER A 16 -11.47 2.08 19.87
C SER A 16 -10.83 3.03 18.88
N SER A 17 -9.88 2.54 18.09
CA SER A 17 -9.29 3.28 16.97
C SER A 17 -9.27 2.40 15.73
N LEU A 18 -9.73 2.95 14.61
CA LEU A 18 -9.63 2.31 13.31
C LEU A 18 -8.18 2.36 12.81
N THR A 19 -7.73 1.24 12.26
CA THR A 19 -6.41 1.11 11.62
C THR A 19 -6.59 0.68 10.18
N SER A 20 -5.62 0.96 9.33
CA SER A 20 -5.58 0.48 7.95
C SER A 20 -5.70 -1.04 7.85
N SER A 21 -5.01 -1.78 8.73
CA SER A 21 -5.15 -3.24 8.80
C SER A 21 -6.59 -3.69 9.11
N SER A 22 -7.30 -2.96 9.97
CA SER A 22 -8.69 -3.27 10.30
C SER A 22 -9.61 -3.07 9.09
N VAL A 23 -9.38 -1.99 8.33
CA VAL A 23 -10.15 -1.70 7.11
C VAL A 23 -9.83 -2.73 6.02
N PHE A 24 -8.55 -3.08 5.84
CA PHE A 24 -8.12 -4.10 4.91
C PHE A 24 -8.73 -5.48 5.22
N ASP A 25 -8.71 -5.90 6.49
CA ASP A 25 -9.28 -7.19 6.90
C ASP A 25 -10.79 -7.23 6.67
N LEU A 26 -11.50 -6.13 6.92
CA LEU A 26 -12.94 -6.02 6.63
C LEU A 26 -13.20 -6.09 5.12
N ALA A 27 -12.45 -5.34 4.32
CA ALA A 27 -12.60 -5.30 2.86
C ALA A 27 -12.33 -6.67 2.19
N ASN A 28 -11.48 -7.50 2.79
CA ASN A 28 -11.18 -8.85 2.31
C ASN A 28 -12.03 -9.96 2.98
N GLY A 29 -13.02 -9.60 3.81
CA GLY A 29 -13.87 -10.58 4.52
C GLY A 29 -13.13 -11.45 5.54
N VAL A 30 -11.95 -11.01 5.99
CA VAL A 30 -11.11 -11.67 7.01
C VAL A 30 -11.59 -11.33 8.42
N ALA A 31 -12.15 -10.12 8.59
CA ALA A 31 -12.75 -9.67 9.84
C ALA A 31 -14.25 -9.40 9.69
N ARG A 32 -14.96 -9.37 10.81
CA ARG A 32 -16.34 -8.87 10.93
C ARG A 32 -16.37 -7.62 11.80
N ILE A 33 -17.36 -6.77 11.55
CA ILE A 33 -17.54 -5.53 12.31
C ILE A 33 -18.44 -5.76 13.53
N SER A 34 -18.20 -5.00 14.59
CA SER A 34 -19.05 -4.96 15.79
C SER A 34 -19.22 -3.51 16.21
N ILE A 35 -20.44 -3.02 16.32
CA ILE A 35 -20.71 -1.64 16.72
C ILE A 35 -21.01 -1.63 18.23
N ASP A 36 -20.25 -0.85 18.99
CA ASP A 36 -20.48 -0.67 20.41
C ASP A 36 -21.77 0.15 20.61
N SER A 37 -22.69 -0.37 21.43
CA SER A 37 -23.96 0.30 21.74
C SER A 37 -23.80 1.75 22.24
N SER A 38 -22.69 2.07 22.92
CA SER A 38 -22.38 3.43 23.42
C SER A 38 -22.04 4.42 22.31
N ALA A 39 -21.72 3.95 21.10
CA ALA A 39 -21.50 4.79 19.92
C ALA A 39 -22.81 5.45 19.46
N LEU A 40 -23.93 4.72 19.58
CA LEU A 40 -25.25 5.20 19.16
C LEU A 40 -25.90 6.11 20.20
N SER A 41 -25.60 5.90 21.49
CA SER A 41 -26.11 6.74 22.59
C SER A 41 -25.61 8.20 22.52
N ARG A 42 -24.52 8.48 21.80
CA ARG A 42 -23.98 9.85 21.64
C ARG A 42 -24.71 10.69 20.59
N ARG A 43 -25.54 10.07 19.75
CA ARG A 43 -26.38 10.78 18.75
C ARG A 43 -27.78 11.12 19.28
N SER A 44 -28.16 10.63 20.46
CA SER A 44 -29.51 10.78 20.99
C SER A 44 -29.61 11.94 21.99
N SER A 45 -30.44 12.93 21.66
CA SER A 45 -31.07 13.83 22.64
C SER A 45 -32.47 14.19 22.14
N PRO A 46 -33.54 14.29 22.96
CA PRO A 46 -33.94 13.50 24.15
C PRO A 46 -34.69 12.21 23.69
N PRO A 47 -35.41 11.43 24.56
CA PRO A 47 -35.52 9.98 24.40
C PRO A 47 -36.50 9.58 23.29
N LEU A 48 -35.96 9.24 22.12
CA LEU A 48 -36.57 8.26 21.23
C LEU A 48 -35.95 6.89 21.52
N PRO A 49 -36.74 5.80 21.38
CA PRO A 49 -36.28 4.45 21.68
C PRO A 49 -34.95 4.17 20.97
N ILE A 50 -34.02 3.58 21.73
CA ILE A 50 -32.66 3.23 21.29
C ILE A 50 -32.77 2.55 19.92
N PRO A 51 -32.11 3.06 18.85
CA PRO A 51 -32.25 2.49 17.52
C PRO A 51 -31.39 1.22 17.42
N THR A 52 -31.81 0.15 18.09
CA THR A 52 -31.19 -1.18 18.02
C THR A 52 -31.25 -1.76 16.60
N GLN A 53 -32.20 -1.32 15.76
CA GLN A 53 -32.32 -1.75 14.36
C GLN A 53 -31.22 -1.17 13.45
N THR A 54 -30.80 0.08 13.63
CA THR A 54 -29.77 0.71 12.76
C THR A 54 -28.43 -0.01 12.81
N SER A 55 -28.03 -0.50 13.99
CA SER A 55 -26.75 -1.21 14.16
C SER A 55 -26.76 -2.57 13.48
N SER A 56 -27.87 -3.31 13.60
CA SER A 56 -28.05 -4.57 12.90
C SER A 56 -28.15 -4.37 11.38
N GLN A 57 -28.79 -3.29 10.92
CA GLN A 57 -28.87 -2.98 9.49
C GLN A 57 -27.53 -2.54 8.89
N LEU A 58 -26.73 -1.74 9.61
CA LEU A 58 -25.37 -1.41 9.19
C LEU A 58 -24.49 -2.66 9.09
N LEU A 59 -24.61 -3.56 10.07
CA LEU A 59 -23.91 -4.84 10.04
C LEU A 59 -24.35 -5.68 8.84
N GLU A 60 -25.65 -5.74 8.57
CA GLU A 60 -26.22 -6.48 7.43
C GLU A 60 -25.80 -5.89 6.07
N ILE A 61 -25.76 -4.55 5.95
CA ILE A 61 -25.26 -3.86 4.75
C ILE A 61 -23.76 -4.16 4.52
N LEU A 62 -22.96 -4.17 5.59
CA LEU A 62 -21.53 -4.45 5.51
C LEU A 62 -21.21 -5.92 5.26
N GLU A 63 -22.13 -6.83 5.59
CA GLU A 63 -21.99 -8.28 5.36
C GLU A 63 -22.53 -8.74 4.00
N GLN A 64 -23.29 -7.92 3.29
CA GLN A 64 -23.75 -8.19 1.92
C GLN A 64 -22.69 -7.75 0.89
N ASP A 65 -22.52 -8.52 -0.21
CA ASP A 65 -21.73 -8.10 -1.38
C ASP A 65 -22.44 -6.91 -2.07
N VAL A 66 -22.20 -5.69 -1.60
CA VAL A 66 -22.94 -4.50 -2.03
C VAL A 66 -22.51 -4.09 -3.44
N LEU A 67 -23.26 -4.58 -4.43
CA LEU A 67 -23.25 -4.05 -5.81
C LEU A 67 -24.27 -2.91 -6.03
N ASN A 68 -25.11 -2.59 -5.04
CA ASN A 68 -26.18 -1.59 -5.17
C ASN A 68 -26.07 -0.48 -4.12
N SER A 69 -25.91 0.77 -4.58
CA SER A 69 -25.78 1.98 -3.75
C SER A 69 -27.06 2.45 -3.03
N ASN A 70 -28.15 1.68 -3.11
CA ASN A 70 -29.44 2.03 -2.50
C ASN A 70 -29.67 1.20 -1.23
N TYR A 71 -29.18 1.69 -0.10
CA TYR A 71 -29.52 1.16 1.22
C TYR A 71 -30.36 2.16 2.00
N THR A 72 -31.32 1.64 2.76
CA THR A 72 -32.16 2.42 3.67
C THR A 72 -31.83 2.00 5.10
N LEU A 73 -31.45 2.97 5.94
CA LEU A 73 -31.30 2.76 7.38
C LEU A 73 -32.57 3.24 8.06
N ASN A 74 -33.27 2.34 8.77
CA ASN A 74 -34.41 2.71 9.59
C ASN A 74 -33.97 3.77 10.62
N ASP A 75 -34.83 4.70 10.99
CA ASP A 75 -34.52 5.77 11.96
C ASP A 75 -33.40 6.75 11.56
N VAL A 76 -32.92 6.72 10.31
CA VAL A 76 -32.07 7.77 9.71
C VAL A 76 -32.86 8.43 8.60
N SER A 77 -33.09 9.74 8.70
CA SER A 77 -33.84 10.44 7.66
C SER A 77 -33.08 10.38 6.32
N SER A 78 -33.80 10.33 5.21
CA SER A 78 -33.19 10.42 3.87
C SER A 78 -32.38 11.72 3.68
N ALA A 79 -32.72 12.77 4.43
CA ALA A 79 -31.97 14.02 4.47
C ALA A 79 -30.61 13.88 5.18
N ASP A 80 -30.54 13.08 6.26
CA ASP A 80 -29.29 12.74 6.94
C ASP A 80 -28.43 11.77 6.11
N LEU A 81 -29.06 10.87 5.35
CA LEU A 81 -28.36 9.99 4.42
C LEU A 81 -27.74 10.75 3.24
N ALA A 82 -28.43 11.78 2.75
CA ALA A 82 -27.91 12.70 1.73
C ALA A 82 -26.76 13.58 2.22
N LEU A 83 -26.55 13.67 3.54
CA LEU A 83 -25.41 14.36 4.16
C LEU A 83 -24.11 13.53 4.12
N PHE A 84 -24.18 12.22 3.87
CA PHE A 84 -22.98 11.39 3.74
C PHE A 84 -22.29 11.66 2.41
N ASP A 85 -21.07 12.19 2.51
CA ASP A 85 -20.17 12.28 1.38
C ASP A 85 -19.52 10.90 1.14
N TYR A 86 -20.22 10.06 0.37
CA TYR A 86 -19.75 8.74 -0.05
C TYR A 86 -18.36 8.80 -0.70
N SER A 87 -18.04 9.91 -1.38
CA SER A 87 -16.75 10.10 -2.02
C SER A 87 -15.63 10.20 -0.98
N VAL A 88 -15.87 10.88 0.14
CA VAL A 88 -14.90 11.01 1.24
C VAL A 88 -14.71 9.68 1.97
N ALA A 89 -15.81 8.93 2.21
CA ALA A 89 -15.70 7.59 2.80
C ALA A 89 -14.94 6.61 1.91
N ALA A 90 -15.15 6.68 0.58
CA ALA A 90 -14.40 5.89 -0.40
C ALA A 90 -12.91 6.27 -0.41
N ILE A 91 -12.57 7.56 -0.34
CA ILE A 91 -11.18 8.03 -0.25
C ILE A 91 -10.53 7.49 1.03
N ASP A 92 -11.18 7.59 2.19
CA ASP A 92 -10.67 7.07 3.46
C ASP A 92 -10.43 5.55 3.39
N GLY A 93 -11.38 4.80 2.80
CA GLY A 93 -11.31 3.36 2.64
C GLY A 93 -10.18 2.92 1.71
N VAL A 94 -10.07 3.52 0.52
CA VAL A 94 -9.01 3.20 -0.44
C VAL A 94 -7.64 3.62 0.09
N ALA A 95 -7.52 4.80 0.74
CA ALA A 95 -6.28 5.24 1.39
C ALA A 95 -5.83 4.25 2.48
N ALA A 96 -6.76 3.68 3.24
CA ALA A 96 -6.49 2.67 4.24
C ALA A 96 -6.00 1.35 3.64
N ILE A 97 -6.57 0.92 2.52
CA ILE A 97 -6.10 -0.27 1.79
C ILE A 97 -4.70 -0.02 1.22
N LEU A 98 -4.48 1.14 0.58
CA LEU A 98 -3.18 1.55 0.04
C LEU A 98 -2.11 1.59 1.13
N ASP A 99 -2.39 2.22 2.28
CA ASP A 99 -1.48 2.25 3.44
C ASP A 99 -1.07 0.83 3.88
N HIS A 100 -2.04 -0.04 4.13
CA HIS A 100 -1.77 -1.40 4.58
C HIS A 100 -0.91 -2.17 3.57
N CYS A 101 -1.30 -2.13 2.29
CA CYS A 101 -0.61 -2.85 1.24
C CYS A 101 0.79 -2.30 0.95
N SER A 102 0.98 -0.97 0.95
CA SER A 102 2.29 -0.34 0.76
C SER A 102 3.24 -0.68 1.89
N SER A 103 2.76 -0.68 3.13
CA SER A 103 3.56 -1.10 4.29
C SER A 103 4.02 -2.56 4.15
N ALA A 104 3.15 -3.47 3.71
CA ALA A 104 3.51 -4.87 3.49
C ALA A 104 4.45 -5.05 2.29
N LEU A 105 4.22 -4.29 1.21
CA LEU A 105 5.01 -4.34 -0.02
C LEU A 105 6.46 -3.90 0.23
N SER A 106 6.70 -2.95 1.14
CA SER A 106 8.06 -2.47 1.43
C SER A 106 8.99 -3.62 1.84
N SER A 107 8.61 -4.40 2.86
CA SER A 107 9.43 -5.51 3.34
C SER A 107 9.63 -6.60 2.29
N VAL A 108 8.60 -6.88 1.49
CA VAL A 108 8.68 -7.88 0.41
C VAL A 108 9.63 -7.39 -0.68
N SER A 109 9.53 -6.12 -1.07
CA SER A 109 10.40 -5.51 -2.06
C SER A 109 11.87 -5.54 -1.63
N ASP A 110 12.15 -5.23 -0.36
CA ASP A 110 13.50 -5.27 0.20
C ASP A 110 14.09 -6.67 0.15
N ALA A 111 13.34 -7.68 0.61
CA ALA A 111 13.78 -9.07 0.56
C ALA A 111 14.04 -9.55 -0.88
N VAL A 112 13.12 -9.23 -1.81
CA VAL A 112 13.24 -9.59 -3.22
C VAL A 112 14.44 -8.90 -3.87
N ALA A 113 14.70 -7.63 -3.53
CA ALA A 113 15.86 -6.90 -4.02
C ALA A 113 17.18 -7.47 -3.46
N ALA A 114 17.22 -7.85 -2.18
CA ALA A 114 18.39 -8.49 -1.58
C ALA A 114 18.72 -9.82 -2.27
N LEU A 115 17.72 -10.69 -2.49
CA LEU A 115 17.89 -11.93 -3.27
C LEU A 115 18.41 -11.66 -4.69
N SER A 116 17.96 -10.57 -5.30
CA SER A 116 18.43 -10.16 -6.63
C SER A 116 19.91 -9.76 -6.60
N CYS A 117 20.34 -9.02 -5.57
CA CYS A 117 21.75 -8.67 -5.39
C CYS A 117 22.63 -9.91 -5.22
N GLU A 118 22.19 -10.89 -4.44
CA GLU A 118 22.91 -12.16 -4.28
C GLU A 118 23.02 -12.92 -5.60
N ALA A 119 21.90 -13.09 -6.32
CA ALA A 119 21.86 -13.79 -7.59
C ALA A 119 22.65 -13.09 -8.71
N LEU A 120 22.77 -11.76 -8.64
CA LEU A 120 23.64 -10.97 -9.53
C LEU A 120 25.11 -11.02 -9.14
N ARG A 121 25.44 -11.50 -7.93
CA ARG A 121 26.76 -11.35 -7.29
C ARG A 121 27.18 -9.88 -7.23
N ALA A 122 26.24 -9.03 -6.85
CA ALA A 122 26.39 -7.58 -6.95
C ALA A 122 27.46 -7.02 -5.99
N ASP A 123 28.01 -5.87 -6.34
CA ASP A 123 28.76 -5.02 -5.41
C ASP A 123 27.79 -4.39 -4.42
N VAL A 124 27.99 -4.66 -3.13
CA VAL A 124 27.15 -4.15 -2.03
C VAL A 124 27.77 -2.94 -1.33
N SER A 125 28.79 -2.31 -1.93
CA SER A 125 29.33 -1.03 -1.47
C SER A 125 28.28 0.09 -1.29
N PRO A 126 27.18 0.19 -2.09
CA PRO A 126 26.16 1.23 -1.90
C PRO A 126 25.40 1.13 -0.57
N PHE A 127 25.41 -0.03 0.09
CA PHE A 127 24.75 -0.24 1.38
C PHE A 127 25.63 0.20 2.57
N ASN A 128 26.79 0.81 2.31
CA ASN A 128 27.64 1.44 3.32
C ASN A 128 27.24 2.90 3.57
N LEU A 129 25.94 3.17 3.66
CA LEU A 129 25.44 4.47 4.10
C LEU A 129 25.63 4.63 5.61
N MET A 130 25.98 5.84 6.02
CA MET A 130 26.09 6.26 7.41
C MET A 130 25.19 7.45 7.65
N ASP A 131 24.63 7.54 8.86
CA ASP A 131 23.91 8.73 9.30
C ASP A 131 24.91 9.87 9.49
N SER A 132 24.68 11.01 8.83
CA SER A 132 25.47 12.23 8.99
C SER A 132 25.48 12.76 10.42
N GLY A 133 24.51 12.35 11.27
CA GLY A 133 24.44 12.73 12.69
C GLY A 133 24.04 14.19 12.95
N ASP A 134 23.85 14.97 11.89
CA ASP A 134 23.34 16.35 11.90
C ASP A 134 21.79 16.41 11.95
N GLY A 135 21.15 15.25 12.01
CA GLY A 135 19.69 15.11 12.02
C GLY A 135 19.02 15.31 10.65
N SER A 136 19.78 15.57 9.59
CA SER A 136 19.30 15.86 8.23
C SER A 136 19.58 14.74 7.22
N SER A 137 19.91 13.54 7.70
CA SER A 137 20.12 12.37 6.85
C SER A 137 18.82 11.77 6.33
N ALA A 138 18.90 11.12 5.16
CA ALA A 138 17.83 10.27 4.64
C ALA A 138 17.75 8.98 5.49
N LYS A 139 17.15 9.09 6.68
CA LYS A 139 17.09 8.04 7.71
C LYS A 139 16.59 6.71 7.15
N ASP A 140 15.64 6.76 6.22
CA ASP A 140 15.12 5.58 5.56
C ASP A 140 16.11 4.90 4.63
N ALA A 141 16.87 5.67 3.85
CA ALA A 141 17.90 5.11 3.00
C ALA A 141 19.00 4.45 3.84
N VAL A 142 19.37 5.09 4.95
CA VAL A 142 20.32 4.51 5.92
C VAL A 142 19.75 3.23 6.56
N ALA A 143 18.47 3.22 6.93
CA ALA A 143 17.81 2.05 7.48
C ALA A 143 17.73 0.89 6.47
N VAL A 144 17.37 1.17 5.20
CA VAL A 144 17.42 0.18 4.12
C VAL A 144 18.83 -0.37 3.97
N ALA A 145 19.84 0.50 3.93
CA ALA A 145 21.23 0.08 3.82
C ALA A 145 21.67 -0.84 4.97
N ALA A 146 21.26 -0.53 6.20
CA ALA A 146 21.50 -1.37 7.36
C ALA A 146 20.77 -2.72 7.28
N ASP A 147 19.50 -2.74 6.88
CA ASP A 147 18.72 -3.98 6.71
C ASP A 147 19.31 -4.89 5.62
N PHE A 148 19.78 -4.31 4.51
CA PHE A 148 20.44 -5.06 3.44
C PHE A 148 21.76 -5.69 3.90
N LYS A 149 22.52 -5.03 4.76
CA LYS A 149 23.69 -5.66 5.41
C LYS A 149 23.29 -6.89 6.23
N VAL A 150 22.12 -6.88 6.87
CA VAL A 150 21.59 -8.05 7.57
C VAL A 150 21.22 -9.16 6.59
N PHE A 151 20.55 -8.83 5.48
CA PHE A 151 20.25 -9.83 4.43
C PHE A 151 21.50 -10.50 3.86
N PHE A 152 22.58 -9.74 3.68
CA PHE A 152 23.83 -10.27 3.13
C PHE A 152 24.73 -10.98 4.15
N ASN A 153 24.34 -11.01 5.43
CA ASN A 153 25.15 -11.61 6.47
C ASN A 153 25.37 -13.11 6.21
N GLY A 154 26.63 -13.52 6.06
CA GLY A 154 27.01 -14.89 5.72
C GLY A 154 26.88 -15.26 4.24
N SER A 155 26.42 -14.35 3.38
CA SER A 155 26.35 -14.58 1.94
C SER A 155 27.75 -14.74 1.34
N LYS A 156 27.93 -15.76 0.50
CA LYS A 156 29.16 -15.99 -0.28
C LYS A 156 29.00 -15.57 -1.75
N LEU A 157 27.89 -14.93 -2.10
CA LEU A 157 27.54 -14.61 -3.48
C LEU A 157 27.78 -13.13 -3.80
N VAL A 158 27.39 -12.23 -2.91
CA VAL A 158 27.66 -10.79 -3.07
C VAL A 158 29.17 -10.49 -3.02
N ASN A 159 29.59 -9.40 -3.66
CA ASN A 159 30.99 -9.00 -3.83
C ASN A 159 31.88 -10.07 -4.50
N THR A 160 31.30 -11.05 -5.21
CA THR A 160 32.08 -12.06 -5.91
C THR A 160 32.21 -11.71 -7.40
N GLY A 161 33.41 -11.27 -7.77
CA GLY A 161 33.78 -10.93 -9.15
C GLY A 161 33.97 -9.42 -9.38
N LYS A 162 34.71 -9.06 -10.42
CA LYS A 162 34.82 -7.68 -10.90
C LYS A 162 33.62 -7.35 -11.78
N LYS A 163 32.45 -7.15 -11.19
CA LYS A 163 31.29 -6.59 -11.90
C LYS A 163 31.21 -5.08 -11.67
N LEU A 164 30.87 -4.36 -12.73
CA LEU A 164 30.62 -2.92 -12.65
C LEU A 164 29.40 -2.69 -11.75
N LEU A 165 29.45 -1.65 -10.92
CA LEU A 165 28.31 -1.27 -10.07
C LEU A 165 27.13 -0.91 -10.98
N ASP A 166 26.06 -1.69 -10.90
CA ASP A 166 24.85 -1.42 -11.68
C ASP A 166 23.94 -0.43 -10.93
N HIS A 167 23.41 0.55 -11.65
CA HIS A 167 22.53 1.58 -11.08
C HIS A 167 21.32 0.98 -10.33
N SER A 168 20.78 -0.14 -10.81
CA SER A 168 19.60 -0.79 -10.22
C SER A 168 19.87 -1.44 -8.86
N VAL A 169 21.16 -1.65 -8.52
CA VAL A 169 21.64 -2.04 -7.20
C VAL A 169 22.04 -0.80 -6.39
N ALA A 170 22.74 0.16 -7.01
CA ALA A 170 23.21 1.37 -6.35
C ALA A 170 22.08 2.25 -5.82
N GLU A 171 20.94 2.29 -6.52
CA GLU A 171 19.78 3.11 -6.17
C GLU A 171 18.85 2.45 -5.14
N ILE A 172 19.06 1.17 -4.77
CA ILE A 172 18.20 0.46 -3.81
C ILE A 172 18.03 1.26 -2.52
N PRO A 173 19.09 1.72 -1.83
CA PRO A 173 18.92 2.46 -0.58
C PRO A 173 18.05 3.71 -0.75
N SER A 174 18.25 4.46 -1.84
CA SER A 174 17.51 5.70 -2.11
C SER A 174 16.04 5.42 -2.45
N VAL A 175 15.78 4.55 -3.42
CA VAL A 175 14.42 4.28 -3.93
C VAL A 175 13.56 3.56 -2.89
N HIS A 176 14.11 2.52 -2.26
CA HIS A 176 13.38 1.79 -1.22
C HIS A 176 13.25 2.63 0.06
N GLY A 177 14.26 3.47 0.36
CA GLY A 177 14.21 4.41 1.49
C GLY A 177 13.08 5.43 1.32
N ASN A 178 13.02 6.08 0.16
CA ASN A 178 11.94 7.01 -0.18
C ASN A 178 10.56 6.33 -0.11
N PHE A 179 10.44 5.08 -0.59
CA PHE A 179 9.19 4.33 -0.48
C PHE A 179 8.77 4.07 0.97
N ARG A 180 9.71 3.72 1.85
CA ARG A 180 9.45 3.55 3.30
C ARG A 180 9.03 4.86 3.96
N GLU A 181 9.69 5.97 3.62
CA GLU A 181 9.36 7.30 4.12
C GLU A 181 7.92 7.69 3.75
N ILE A 182 7.59 7.58 2.47
CA ILE A 182 6.27 7.91 1.93
C ILE A 182 5.20 7.00 2.52
N SER A 183 5.47 5.69 2.64
CA SER A 183 4.55 4.73 3.26
C SER A 183 4.24 5.09 4.71
N ARG A 184 5.24 5.51 5.50
CA ARG A 184 4.99 5.98 6.88
C ARG A 184 4.24 7.30 6.94
N SER A 185 4.52 8.23 6.03
CA SER A 185 3.79 9.49 5.92
C SER A 185 2.31 9.22 5.63
N LEU A 186 2.04 8.33 4.67
CA LEU A 186 0.69 7.85 4.36
C LEU A 186 0.04 7.18 5.57
N HIS A 187 0.75 6.28 6.25
CA HIS A 187 0.25 5.62 7.47
C HIS A 187 -0.24 6.62 8.52
N SER A 188 0.58 7.62 8.81
CA SER A 188 0.24 8.68 9.77
C SER A 188 -1.02 9.44 9.36
N LYS A 189 -1.12 9.86 8.09
CA LYS A 189 -2.27 10.59 7.54
C LYS A 189 -3.54 9.73 7.55
N THR A 190 -3.45 8.49 7.07
CA THR A 190 -4.56 7.52 7.07
C THR A 190 -5.07 7.29 8.48
N ARG A 191 -4.18 7.12 9.48
CA ARG A 191 -4.60 6.96 10.87
C ARG A 191 -5.35 8.18 11.39
N VAL A 192 -4.87 9.39 11.11
CA VAL A 192 -5.58 10.61 11.51
C VAL A 192 -6.94 10.70 10.83
N GLN A 193 -7.01 10.42 9.53
CA GLN A 193 -8.26 10.48 8.76
C GLN A 193 -9.28 9.45 9.24
N LEU A 194 -8.90 8.19 9.43
CA LEU A 194 -9.81 7.16 9.94
C LEU A 194 -10.41 7.49 11.32
N ASN A 195 -9.76 8.35 12.11
CA ASN A 195 -10.14 8.61 13.50
C ASN A 195 -10.53 10.08 13.79
N SER A 196 -10.54 10.98 12.80
CA SER A 196 -10.94 12.37 13.00
C SER A 196 -12.44 12.58 12.72
N GLY A 197 -13.08 13.48 13.48
CA GLY A 197 -14.45 13.92 13.20
C GLY A 197 -14.53 15.11 12.22
N PHE A 198 -13.38 15.71 11.89
CA PHE A 198 -13.29 16.87 11.02
C PHE A 198 -12.65 16.49 9.68
N ARG A 199 -13.36 16.80 8.59
CA ARG A 199 -13.04 16.31 7.23
C ARG A 199 -12.59 17.41 6.26
N ALA A 200 -12.65 18.69 6.65
CA ALA A 200 -12.26 19.77 5.75
C ALA A 200 -10.76 19.72 5.43
N GLY A 201 -10.40 19.79 4.14
CA GLY A 201 -9.00 19.73 3.67
C GLY A 201 -8.39 18.32 3.62
N SER A 202 -9.07 17.31 4.18
CA SER A 202 -8.63 15.90 4.26
C SER A 202 -8.26 15.34 2.88
N ALA A 203 -9.13 15.54 1.88
CA ALA A 203 -8.92 15.03 0.53
C ALA A 203 -7.67 15.62 -0.14
N LYS A 204 -7.41 16.93 0.05
CA LYS A 204 -6.24 17.60 -0.51
C LYS A 204 -4.95 17.10 0.15
N ASP A 205 -4.96 16.97 1.47
CA ASP A 205 -3.81 16.50 2.24
C ASP A 205 -3.49 15.02 1.93
N MET A 206 -4.51 14.17 1.80
CA MET A 206 -4.36 12.77 1.39
C MET A 206 -3.85 12.65 -0.04
N SER A 207 -4.37 13.48 -0.95
CA SER A 207 -3.95 13.46 -2.36
C SER A 207 -2.47 13.74 -2.53
N THR A 208 -1.87 14.59 -1.68
CA THR A 208 -0.41 14.82 -1.73
C THR A 208 0.38 13.56 -1.36
N ALA A 209 -0.01 12.87 -0.28
CA ALA A 209 0.66 11.65 0.16
C ALA A 209 0.51 10.52 -0.87
N LEU A 210 -0.67 10.39 -1.47
CA LEU A 210 -0.93 9.37 -2.48
C LEU A 210 -0.30 9.68 -3.83
N SER A 211 -0.12 10.96 -4.16
CA SER A 211 0.66 11.34 -5.35
C SER A 211 2.13 11.00 -5.17
N SER A 212 2.70 11.28 -3.97
CA SER A 212 4.05 10.82 -3.62
C SER A 212 4.15 9.29 -3.65
N LEU A 213 3.14 8.58 -3.12
CA LEU A 213 3.09 7.12 -3.17
C LEU A 213 3.12 6.62 -4.61
N ALA A 214 2.32 7.22 -5.50
CA ALA A 214 2.27 6.82 -6.91
C ALA A 214 3.65 6.92 -7.58
N VAL A 215 4.34 8.05 -7.41
CA VAL A 215 5.68 8.24 -7.97
C VAL A 215 6.67 7.24 -7.38
N SER A 216 6.62 7.01 -6.07
CA SER A 216 7.53 6.06 -5.41
C SER A 216 7.27 4.61 -5.80
N LEU A 217 6.01 4.23 -6.02
CA LEU A 217 5.63 2.92 -6.54
C LEU A 217 6.19 2.71 -7.94
N SER A 218 6.08 3.71 -8.81
CA SER A 218 6.65 3.65 -10.16
C SER A 218 8.17 3.41 -10.12
N ASN A 219 8.90 4.23 -9.34
CA ASN A 219 10.34 4.06 -9.19
C ASN A 219 10.71 2.67 -8.65
N LEU A 220 9.95 2.15 -7.68
CA LEU A 220 10.18 0.82 -7.10
C LEU A 220 9.95 -0.30 -8.14
N GLY A 221 8.88 -0.19 -8.92
CA GLY A 221 8.53 -1.11 -10.00
C GLY A 221 9.59 -1.13 -11.09
N ASP A 222 9.96 0.04 -11.61
CA ASP A 222 10.98 0.21 -12.65
C ASP A 222 12.32 -0.38 -12.21
N LEU A 223 12.76 -0.06 -10.99
CA LEU A 223 14.01 -0.57 -10.44
C LEU A 223 13.99 -2.10 -10.30
N SER A 224 12.84 -2.67 -9.91
CA SER A 224 12.68 -4.13 -9.81
C SER A 224 12.75 -4.80 -11.18
N VAL A 225 12.08 -4.25 -12.20
CA VAL A 225 12.09 -4.79 -13.57
C VAL A 225 13.51 -4.76 -14.16
N HIS A 226 14.23 -3.65 -14.00
CA HIS A 226 15.63 -3.54 -14.45
C HIS A 226 16.52 -4.62 -13.83
N ARG A 227 16.44 -4.83 -12.51
CA ARG A 227 17.17 -5.92 -11.86
C ARG A 227 16.78 -7.31 -12.40
N ALA A 228 15.50 -7.53 -12.75
CA ALA A 228 15.03 -8.81 -13.27
C ALA A 228 15.59 -9.08 -14.67
N GLN A 229 15.60 -8.06 -15.54
CA GLN A 229 16.22 -8.13 -16.86
C GLN A 229 17.71 -8.42 -16.76
N LEU A 230 18.43 -7.76 -15.84
CA LEU A 230 19.85 -8.00 -15.59
C LEU A 230 20.13 -9.43 -15.12
N LEU A 231 19.28 -9.99 -14.26
CA LEU A 231 19.42 -11.38 -13.80
C LEU A 231 19.31 -12.36 -14.97
N ILE A 232 18.31 -12.19 -15.83
CA ILE A 232 18.12 -13.03 -17.01
C ILE A 232 19.33 -12.88 -17.96
N ALA A 233 19.80 -11.65 -18.17
CA ALA A 233 20.92 -11.38 -19.07
C ALA A 233 22.26 -11.98 -18.57
N ASN A 234 22.53 -11.90 -17.26
CA ASN A 234 23.87 -12.11 -16.70
C ASN A 234 24.03 -13.39 -15.87
N SER A 235 22.95 -13.98 -15.35
CA SER A 235 23.03 -15.13 -14.43
C SER A 235 22.69 -16.47 -15.10
N ILE A 236 22.15 -16.46 -16.33
CA ILE A 236 21.73 -17.66 -17.06
C ILE A 236 22.66 -17.90 -18.25
N SER A 237 23.49 -18.94 -18.16
CA SER A 237 24.40 -19.34 -19.25
C SER A 237 23.70 -20.08 -20.38
N ASP A 238 22.59 -20.74 -20.09
CA ASP A 238 21.77 -21.47 -21.07
C ASP A 238 20.98 -20.48 -21.93
N VAL A 239 21.32 -20.41 -23.21
CA VAL A 239 20.75 -19.45 -24.17
C VAL A 239 19.25 -19.70 -24.40
N GLU A 240 18.83 -20.96 -24.41
CA GLU A 240 17.44 -21.35 -24.65
C GLU A 240 16.56 -21.03 -23.44
N LEU A 241 17.03 -21.38 -22.23
CA LEU A 241 16.35 -21.00 -20.99
C LEU A 241 16.29 -19.48 -20.83
N ARG A 242 17.36 -18.77 -21.19
CA ARG A 242 17.39 -17.31 -21.17
C ARG A 242 16.36 -16.70 -22.13
N SER A 243 16.26 -17.21 -23.37
CA SER A 243 15.25 -16.75 -24.34
C SER A 243 13.84 -16.96 -23.80
N ARG A 244 13.54 -18.19 -23.34
CA ARG A 244 12.22 -18.55 -22.80
C ARG A 244 11.84 -17.72 -21.58
N LEU A 245 12.78 -17.46 -20.67
CA LEU A 245 12.53 -16.62 -19.49
C LEU A 245 12.36 -15.15 -19.88
N SER A 246 13.13 -14.65 -20.84
CA SER A 246 12.96 -13.30 -21.37
C SER A 246 11.59 -13.13 -22.04
N GLU A 247 11.16 -14.08 -22.86
CA GLU A 247 9.84 -14.10 -23.48
C GLU A 247 8.73 -14.16 -22.42
N THR A 248 8.90 -14.98 -21.38
CA THR A 248 7.93 -15.08 -20.30
C THR A 248 7.87 -13.79 -19.48
N LEU A 249 9.01 -13.12 -19.26
CA LEU A 249 9.07 -11.83 -18.56
C LEU A 249 8.30 -10.78 -19.36
N VAL A 250 8.56 -10.66 -20.67
CA VAL A 250 7.87 -9.71 -21.54
C VAL A 250 6.38 -10.02 -21.67
N GLY A 251 6.00 -11.30 -21.69
CA GLY A 251 4.61 -11.72 -21.89
C GLY A 251 3.74 -11.70 -20.62
N LYS A 252 4.32 -11.90 -19.43
CA LYS A 252 3.57 -12.02 -18.16
C LYS A 252 3.82 -10.91 -17.15
N CYS A 253 4.98 -10.27 -17.18
CA CYS A 253 5.23 -9.12 -16.31
C CYS A 253 4.48 -7.91 -16.89
N PRO A 254 3.76 -7.13 -16.06
CA PRO A 254 3.23 -5.85 -16.52
C PRO A 254 4.34 -5.01 -17.16
N ARG A 255 4.03 -4.34 -18.27
CA ARG A 255 5.02 -3.57 -19.03
C ARG A 255 5.36 -2.27 -18.29
N ALA A 256 6.61 -1.81 -18.39
CA ALA A 256 7.02 -0.50 -17.89
C ALA A 256 6.14 0.62 -18.48
N ASP A 257 5.76 0.50 -19.75
CA ASP A 257 4.82 1.40 -20.43
C ASP A 257 3.47 1.54 -19.67
N SER A 258 2.96 0.44 -19.09
CA SER A 258 1.73 0.45 -18.31
C SER A 258 1.88 1.16 -16.96
N LEU A 259 3.07 1.06 -16.35
CA LEU A 259 3.41 1.74 -15.11
C LEU A 259 3.46 3.26 -15.31
N GLU A 260 4.16 3.70 -16.35
CA GLU A 260 4.26 5.11 -16.73
C GLU A 260 2.89 5.68 -17.09
N GLN A 261 2.10 4.93 -17.88
CA GLN A 261 0.75 5.34 -18.27
C GLN A 261 -0.19 5.48 -17.05
N LEU A 262 -0.18 4.53 -16.12
CA LEU A 262 -0.99 4.60 -14.90
C LEU A 262 -0.56 5.77 -14.00
N CYS A 263 0.74 5.98 -13.87
CA CYS A 263 1.29 7.12 -13.13
C CYS A 263 0.82 8.44 -13.76
N ALA A 264 0.99 8.62 -15.08
CA ALA A 264 0.54 9.81 -15.79
C ALA A 264 -0.98 10.03 -15.68
N SER A 265 -1.77 8.97 -15.88
CA SER A 265 -3.23 8.99 -15.75
C SER A 265 -3.68 9.39 -14.35
N SER A 266 -3.01 8.89 -13.30
CA SER A 266 -3.27 9.30 -11.92
C SER A 266 -3.03 10.79 -11.71
N GLN A 267 -1.90 11.33 -12.19
CA GLN A 267 -1.57 12.75 -12.03
C GLN A 267 -2.53 13.65 -12.81
N ASP A 268 -2.95 13.22 -14.01
CA ASP A 268 -3.94 13.94 -14.80
C ASP A 268 -5.32 13.98 -14.11
N ALA A 269 -5.76 12.87 -13.53
CA ALA A 269 -6.99 12.81 -12.73
C ALA A 269 -6.92 13.75 -11.52
N LEU A 270 -5.78 13.76 -10.82
CA LEU A 270 -5.54 14.66 -9.69
C LEU A 270 -5.60 16.14 -10.11
N ARG A 271 -4.99 16.53 -11.23
CA ARG A 271 -5.06 17.91 -11.77
C ARG A 271 -6.48 18.32 -12.10
N LYS A 272 -7.29 17.39 -12.63
CA LYS A 272 -8.72 17.58 -12.91
C LYS A 272 -9.60 17.55 -11.66
N LYS A 273 -9.01 17.28 -10.48
CA LYS A 273 -9.71 17.07 -9.20
C LYS A 273 -10.70 15.90 -9.23
N ASP A 274 -10.47 14.93 -10.11
CA ASP A 274 -11.17 13.67 -10.12
C ASP A 274 -10.50 12.73 -9.11
N TYR A 275 -10.86 12.91 -7.84
CA TYR A 275 -10.22 12.18 -6.73
C TYR A 275 -10.52 10.69 -6.79
N LEU A 276 -11.71 10.27 -7.21
CA LEU A 276 -12.05 8.84 -7.28
C LEU A 276 -11.22 8.13 -8.34
N LEU A 277 -11.13 8.70 -9.56
CA LEU A 277 -10.29 8.14 -10.62
C LEU A 277 -8.81 8.18 -10.23
N PHE A 278 -8.35 9.25 -9.60
CA PHE A 278 -6.98 9.34 -9.07
C PHE A 278 -6.67 8.20 -8.11
N MET A 279 -7.50 8.00 -7.07
CA MET A 279 -7.32 6.94 -6.07
C MET A 279 -7.34 5.55 -6.70
N HIS A 280 -8.27 5.31 -7.62
CA HIS A 280 -8.37 4.06 -8.35
C HIS A 280 -7.09 3.79 -9.16
N ASN A 281 -6.59 4.79 -9.90
CA ASN A 281 -5.34 4.65 -10.65
C ASN A 281 -4.12 4.36 -9.74
N VAL A 282 -4.06 4.95 -8.54
CA VAL A 282 -3.00 4.65 -7.56
C VAL A 282 -3.12 3.21 -7.03
N TYR A 283 -4.34 2.71 -6.82
CA TYR A 283 -4.58 1.32 -6.44
C TYR A 283 -4.18 0.34 -7.54
N GLU A 284 -4.55 0.60 -8.79
CA GLU A 284 -4.11 -0.21 -9.94
C GLU A 284 -2.59 -0.19 -10.09
N LEU A 285 -1.96 0.96 -9.87
CA LEU A 285 -0.50 1.09 -9.90
C LEU A 285 0.17 0.20 -8.84
N LEU A 286 -0.35 0.20 -7.61
CA LEU A 286 0.12 -0.67 -6.54
C LEU A 286 0.02 -2.15 -6.93
N ASP A 287 -1.11 -2.57 -7.50
CA ASP A 287 -1.32 -3.96 -7.93
C ASP A 287 -0.35 -4.37 -9.05
N VAL A 288 -0.12 -3.48 -10.02
CA VAL A 288 0.88 -3.66 -11.09
C VAL A 288 2.28 -3.82 -10.51
N VAL A 289 2.70 -2.93 -9.58
CA VAL A 289 4.03 -3.01 -8.96
C VAL A 289 4.18 -4.27 -8.10
N ARG A 290 3.13 -4.67 -7.39
CA ARG A 290 3.12 -5.93 -6.64
C ARG A 290 3.34 -7.12 -7.59
N LYS A 291 2.67 -7.14 -8.74
CA LYS A 291 2.87 -8.17 -9.78
C LYS A 291 4.31 -8.15 -10.29
N MET A 292 4.87 -6.97 -10.61
CA MET A 292 6.27 -6.81 -11.06
C MET A 292 7.28 -7.33 -10.02
N ILE A 293 7.07 -7.06 -8.73
CA ILE A 293 7.95 -7.53 -7.65
C ILE A 293 7.80 -9.03 -7.41
N SER A 294 6.56 -9.55 -7.47
CA SER A 294 6.28 -10.98 -7.31
C SER A 294 6.82 -11.85 -8.45
N TRP A 295 7.06 -11.23 -9.61
CA TRP A 295 7.62 -11.91 -10.76
C TRP A 295 9.14 -12.01 -10.64
N ARG A 296 9.59 -12.93 -9.78
CA ARG A 296 10.95 -13.46 -9.79
C ARG A 296 10.92 -14.99 -9.65
N PRO A 297 11.67 -15.70 -10.49
CA PRO A 297 11.76 -17.17 -10.45
C PRO A 297 12.50 -17.68 -9.22
#